data_AF-A0A7V4SRM8-F1
#
_entry.id   AF-A0A7V4SRM8-F1
#
_cell.length_a   1.000
_cell.length_b   1.000
_cell.length_c   1.000
_cell.angle_alpha   90.00
_cell.angle_beta   90.00
_cell.angle_gamma   90.00
#
_symmetry.space_group_name_H-M   'P 1'
#
loop_
_entity.id
_entity.type
_entity.pdbx_description
1 polymer ?
#
loop_
_entity_poly.entity_id
_entity_poly.type
_entity_poly.pdbx_seq_one_letter_code
_entity_poly.pdbx_strand_id
1 'polypeptide(L)'
;MIWQKRVGVDRRIKLEWLEYTASLVLAGNSKKDVVAALHDRLKDTLAGGGSSGRGCRQKTITALVRVWMNPPSNLSQFRDSGLELLGRIPASEHLTVHW
;
A
#
# COMPACT_ATOMS: atom_id res chain seq x y z
N MET A 1 33.79 -10.11 9.60
CA MET A 1 33.01 -9.25 8.68
C MET A 1 31.78 -8.77 9.44
N ILE A 2 31.75 -7.49 9.85
CA ILE A 2 30.73 -6.95 10.75
C ILE A 2 29.58 -6.43 9.89
N TRP A 3 28.42 -7.09 9.91
CA TRP A 3 27.23 -6.57 9.24
C TRP A 3 26.71 -5.34 10.00
N GLN A 4 26.96 -4.14 9.49
CA GLN A 4 26.21 -2.99 9.95
C GLN A 4 24.79 -3.06 9.40
N LYS A 5 23.81 -3.44 10.24
CA LYS A 5 22.38 -3.29 9.95
C LYS A 5 22.04 -1.80 9.90
N ARG A 6 22.08 -1.21 8.70
CA ARG A 6 21.56 0.13 8.45
C ARG A 6 20.17 0.00 7.83
N VAL A 7 19.18 0.65 8.44
CA VAL A 7 17.83 0.78 7.86
C VAL A 7 17.79 2.09 7.10
N GLY A 8 17.45 2.03 5.81
CA GLY A 8 17.27 3.20 4.95
C GLY A 8 15.82 3.37 4.53
N VAL A 9 15.43 4.59 4.17
CA VAL A 9 14.11 4.87 3.58
C VAL A 9 14.16 4.54 2.09
N ASP A 10 13.46 3.48 1.67
CA ASP A 10 13.44 3.06 0.26
C ASP A 10 12.56 3.98 -0.60
N ARG A 11 11.42 4.47 -0.09
CA ARG A 11 10.50 5.34 -0.84
C ARG A 11 9.49 6.07 0.04
N ARG A 12 8.90 7.12 -0.52
CA ARG A 12 7.70 7.78 0.01
C ARG A 12 6.45 7.18 -0.65
N ILE A 13 5.45 6.85 0.14
CA ILE A 13 4.13 6.42 -0.32
C ILE A 13 3.14 7.54 0.00
N LYS A 14 2.30 7.93 -0.96
CA LYS A 14 1.27 8.93 -0.72
C LYS A 14 0.13 8.31 0.11
N LEU A 15 -0.36 9.05 1.11
CA LEU A 15 -1.49 8.62 1.95
C LEU A 15 -2.70 8.21 1.10
N GLU A 16 -3.03 9.00 0.07
CA GLU A 16 -4.16 8.73 -0.84
C GLU A 16 -4.10 7.36 -1.54
N TRP A 17 -2.90 6.76 -1.69
CA TRP A 17 -2.75 5.44 -2.28
C TRP A 17 -3.04 4.33 -1.28
N LEU A 18 -2.68 4.55 -0.02
CA LEU A 18 -3.00 3.64 1.08
C LEU A 18 -4.50 3.66 1.34
N GLU A 19 -5.11 4.84 1.44
CA GLU A 19 -6.57 5.03 1.55
C GLU A 19 -7.32 4.27 0.46
N TYR A 20 -6.92 4.48 -0.79
CA TYR A 20 -7.56 3.83 -1.93
C TYR A 20 -7.43 2.31 -1.90
N THR A 21 -6.27 1.81 -1.49
CA THR A 21 -6.07 0.37 -1.40
C THR A 21 -6.98 -0.21 -0.33
N ALA A 22 -7.00 0.39 0.86
CA ALA A 22 -7.85 -0.03 1.96
C ALA A 22 -9.34 0.03 1.59
N SER A 23 -9.79 1.08 0.89
CA SER A 23 -11.19 1.18 0.44
C SER A 23 -11.57 0.07 -0.54
N LEU A 24 -10.66 -0.32 -1.45
CA LEU A 24 -10.91 -1.44 -2.34
C LEU A 24 -11.00 -2.77 -1.57
N VAL A 25 -10.17 -2.96 -0.54
CA VAL A 25 -10.23 -4.17 0.31
C VAL A 25 -11.53 -4.20 1.10
N LEU A 26 -11.95 -3.10 1.71
CA LEU A 26 -13.21 -2.97 2.45
C LEU A 26 -14.43 -3.24 1.57
N ALA A 27 -14.36 -2.84 0.29
CA ALA A 27 -15.40 -3.13 -0.69
C ALA A 27 -15.42 -4.61 -1.16
N GLY A 28 -14.56 -5.47 -0.62
CA GLY A 28 -14.55 -6.91 -0.92
C GLY A 28 -13.96 -7.26 -2.29
N ASN A 29 -13.17 -6.38 -2.89
CA ASN A 29 -12.58 -6.63 -4.21
C ASN A 29 -11.57 -7.78 -4.17
N SER A 30 -11.51 -8.56 -5.24
CA SER A 30 -10.52 -9.62 -5.37
C SER A 30 -9.11 -9.05 -5.51
N LYS A 31 -8.08 -9.85 -5.19
CA LYS A 31 -6.68 -9.44 -5.37
C LYS A 31 -6.36 -9.02 -6.80
N LYS A 32 -6.94 -9.70 -7.78
CA LYS A 32 -6.74 -9.37 -9.19
C LYS A 32 -7.29 -7.97 -9.50
N ASP A 33 -8.49 -7.67 -9.00
CA ASP A 33 -9.17 -6.40 -9.27
C ASP A 33 -8.49 -5.24 -8.55
N VAL A 34 -8.07 -5.43 -7.28
CA VAL A 34 -7.28 -4.43 -6.54
C VAL A 34 -5.98 -4.10 -7.27
N VAL A 35 -5.24 -5.11 -7.72
CA VAL A 35 -3.97 -4.88 -8.44
C VAL A 35 -4.20 -4.17 -9.77
N ALA A 36 -5.26 -4.53 -10.51
CA ALA A 36 -5.62 -3.86 -11.76
C ALA A 36 -5.97 -2.38 -11.52
N ALA A 37 -6.79 -2.10 -10.51
CA ALA A 37 -7.18 -0.74 -10.11
C ALA A 37 -5.97 0.11 -9.70
N LEU A 38 -5.02 -0.46 -8.95
CA LEU A 38 -3.78 0.22 -8.58
C LEU A 38 -2.87 0.50 -9.79
N HIS A 39 -2.79 -0.43 -10.75
CA HIS A 39 -2.06 -0.21 -11.99
C HIS A 39 -2.63 0.96 -12.79
N ASP A 40 -3.96 1.02 -12.92
CA ASP A 40 -4.62 2.11 -13.63
C ASP A 40 -4.45 3.45 -12.90
N ARG A 41 -4.68 3.50 -11.59
CA ARG A 41 -4.53 4.73 -10.80
C ARG A 41 -3.11 5.30 -10.80
N LEU A 42 -2.09 4.43 -10.80
CA LEU A 42 -0.68 4.86 -10.71
C LEU A 42 0.00 5.00 -12.07
N LYS A 43 -0.72 4.77 -13.19
CA LYS A 43 -0.12 4.74 -14.52
C LYS A 43 0.55 6.06 -14.90
N ASP A 44 -0.11 7.19 -14.62
CA ASP A 44 0.34 8.54 -15.00
C ASP A 44 1.20 9.20 -13.92
N THR A 45 1.02 8.83 -12.65
CA THR A 45 1.75 9.46 -11.53
C THR A 45 3.19 8.97 -11.39
N LEU A 46 3.49 7.76 -11.88
CA LEU A 46 4.82 7.15 -11.82
C LEU A 46 5.42 6.94 -13.22
N ALA A 47 4.95 7.71 -14.20
CA ALA A 47 5.30 7.62 -15.61
C ALA A 47 6.66 8.22 -15.99
N GLY A 48 7.55 8.53 -15.02
CA GLY A 48 8.92 8.96 -15.31
C GLY A 48 9.58 7.99 -16.29
N GLY A 49 9.84 8.48 -17.51
CA GLY A 49 10.02 7.67 -18.71
C GLY A 49 11.02 6.51 -18.58
N GLY A 50 10.64 5.35 -19.11
CA GLY A 50 11.50 4.17 -19.25
C GLY A 50 11.33 3.08 -18.19
N SER A 51 12.25 2.11 -18.19
CA SER A 51 12.23 0.93 -17.31
C SER A 51 12.27 1.26 -15.81
N SER A 52 12.81 2.44 -15.45
CA SER A 52 12.88 2.96 -14.09
C SER A 52 11.49 3.31 -13.51
N GLY A 53 10.62 3.98 -14.28
CA GLY A 53 9.25 4.29 -13.88
C GLY A 53 8.38 3.04 -13.70
N ARG A 54 8.54 2.05 -14.60
CA ARG A 54 7.86 0.75 -14.50
C ARG A 54 8.25 0.00 -13.23
N GLY A 55 9.55 -0.06 -12.92
CA GLY A 55 10.05 -0.68 -11.70
C GLY A 55 9.56 0.02 -10.42
N CYS A 56 9.53 1.35 -10.43
CA CYS A 56 9.03 2.14 -9.29
C CYS A 56 7.54 1.89 -9.02
N ARG A 57 6.71 1.84 -10.07
CA ARG A 57 5.29 1.53 -9.96
C ARG A 57 5.05 0.13 -9.41
N GLN A 58 5.74 -0.88 -9.93
CA GLN A 58 5.58 -2.26 -9.45
C GLN A 58 5.92 -2.40 -7.96
N LYS A 59 7.02 -1.76 -7.53
CA LYS A 59 7.43 -1.76 -6.12
C LYS A 59 6.40 -1.06 -5.23
N THR A 60 5.85 0.06 -5.69
CA THR A 60 4.79 0.80 -4.98
C THR A 60 3.54 -0.05 -4.82
N ILE A 61 3.05 -0.69 -5.89
CA ILE A 61 1.87 -1.58 -5.84
C ILE A 61 2.13 -2.75 -4.89
N THR A 62 3.34 -3.32 -4.94
CA THR A 62 3.72 -4.42 -4.05
C THR A 62 3.69 -3.99 -2.58
N ALA A 63 4.16 -2.79 -2.25
CA ALA A 63 4.07 -2.25 -0.89
C ALA A 63 2.60 -2.11 -0.45
N LEU A 64 1.76 -1.46 -1.25
CA LEU A 64 0.33 -1.26 -0.94
C LEU A 64 -0.42 -2.58 -0.72
N VAL A 65 -0.18 -3.58 -1.59
CA VAL A 65 -0.77 -4.92 -1.47
C VAL A 65 -0.28 -5.65 -0.21
N ARG A 66 0.99 -5.49 0.16
CA ARG A 66 1.54 -6.11 1.38
C ARG A 66 1.06 -5.44 2.66
N VAL A 67 0.59 -4.19 2.61
CA VAL A 67 -0.02 -3.54 3.77
C VAL A 67 -1.46 -4.05 3.93
N TRP A 68 -2.30 -3.93 2.90
CA TRP A 68 -3.75 -4.07 3.06
C TRP A 68 -4.35 -5.40 2.59
N MET A 69 -3.75 -6.07 1.61
CA MET A 69 -4.34 -7.25 0.97
C MET A 69 -3.74 -8.57 1.45
N ASN A 70 -2.42 -8.64 1.53
CA ASN A 70 -1.69 -9.86 1.88
C ASN A 70 -0.50 -9.52 2.77
N PRO A 71 -0.74 -9.09 4.02
CA PRO A 71 0.32 -8.84 4.97
C PRO A 71 1.05 -10.13 5.35
N PRO A 72 2.30 -10.02 5.83
CA PRO A 72 2.93 -11.11 6.58
C PRO A 72 2.00 -11.62 7.68
N SER A 73 2.01 -12.93 7.96
CA SER A 73 1.06 -13.56 8.88
C SER A 73 1.06 -12.94 10.28
N ASN A 74 2.22 -12.48 10.77
CA ASN A 74 2.37 -11.80 12.05
C ASN A 74 1.76 -10.38 12.08
N LEU A 75 1.35 -9.84 10.92
CA LEU A 75 0.71 -8.53 10.77
C LEU A 75 -0.75 -8.64 10.32
N SER A 76 -1.30 -9.84 10.10
CA SER A 76 -2.70 -10.00 9.67
C SER A 76 -3.68 -9.39 10.66
N GLN A 77 -3.47 -9.55 11.96
CA GLN A 77 -4.33 -8.95 12.99
C GLN A 77 -4.29 -7.42 12.95
N PHE A 78 -3.11 -6.82 12.75
CA PHE A 78 -2.98 -5.37 12.58
C PHE A 78 -3.76 -4.89 11.36
N ARG A 79 -3.68 -5.64 10.25
CA ARG A 79 -4.45 -5.34 9.05
C ARG A 79 -5.94 -5.40 9.30
N ASP A 80 -6.42 -6.48 9.91
CA ASP A 80 -7.85 -6.69 10.14
C ASP A 80 -8.41 -5.59 11.07
N SER A 81 -7.73 -5.28 12.18
CA SER A 81 -8.10 -4.18 13.07
C SER A 81 -8.00 -2.81 12.39
N GLY A 82 -6.99 -2.59 11.56
CA GLY A 82 -6.83 -1.35 10.81
C GLY A 82 -7.97 -1.11 9.82
N LEU A 83 -8.39 -2.15 9.07
CA LEU A 83 -9.54 -2.05 8.17
C LEU A 83 -10.84 -1.78 8.94
N GLU A 84 -11.04 -2.42 10.10
CA GLU A 84 -12.19 -2.12 10.95
C GLU A 84 -12.22 -0.65 11.39
N LEU A 85 -11.08 -0.10 11.83
CA LEU A 85 -10.96 1.30 12.22
C LEU A 85 -11.23 2.26 11.06
N LEU A 86 -10.63 2.02 9.88
CA LEU A 86 -10.84 2.83 8.67
C LEU A 86 -12.31 2.85 8.21
N GLY A 87 -13.10 1.82 8.54
CA GLY A 87 -14.53 1.79 8.28
C GLY A 87 -15.38 2.58 9.28
N ARG A 88 -14.80 3.05 10.39
CA ARG A 88 -15.54 3.59 11.56
C ARG A 88 -15.17 5.02 11.93
N ILE A 89 -13.89 5.38 11.81
CA ILE A 89 -13.38 6.70 12.23
C ILE A 89 -13.43 7.71 11.07
N PRO A 90 -13.41 9.03 11.32
CA PRO A 90 -13.43 10.01 10.23
C PRO A 90 -12.09 10.04 9.47
N ALA A 91 -12.16 10.40 8.18
CA ALA A 91 -10.99 10.46 7.27
C ALA A 91 -9.81 11.29 7.81
N SER A 92 -10.08 12.32 8.63
CA SER A 92 -9.05 13.14 9.27
C SER A 92 -8.16 12.37 10.24
N GLU A 93 -8.62 11.23 10.75
CA GLU A 93 -7.91 10.38 11.71
C GLU A 93 -7.26 9.15 11.05
N HIS A 94 -7.49 8.93 9.75
CA HIS A 94 -7.01 7.71 9.08
C HIS A 94 -5.49 7.60 9.02
N LEU A 95 -4.76 8.73 9.00
CA LEU A 95 -3.30 8.74 8.87
C LEU A 95 -2.61 7.81 9.89
N THR A 96 -3.11 7.78 11.13
CA THR A 96 -2.51 6.95 12.20
C THR A 96 -2.79 5.47 12.06
N VAL A 97 -3.72 5.09 11.19
CA VAL A 97 -4.10 3.69 10.95
C VAL A 97 -3.21 3.03 9.90
N HIS A 98 -2.52 3.80 9.06
CA HIS A 98 -1.60 3.27 8.05
C HIS A 98 -0.18 3.07 8.62
N TRP A 99 0.47 1.94 8.29
CA TRP A 99 1.82 1.57 8.74
C TRP A 99 2.78 1.20 7.59
#